data_AF-A0A9J6QVJ7-F1
#
_entry.id   AF-A0A9J6QVJ7-F1
#
_cell.length_a   1.000
_cell.length_b   1.000
_cell.length_c   1.000
_cell.angle_alpha   90.00
_cell.angle_beta   90.00
_cell.angle_gamma   90.00
#
_symmetry.space_group_name_H-M   'P 1'
#
loop_
_entity.id
_entity.type
_entity.pdbx_description
1 polymer ?
#
loop_
_entity_poly.entity_id
_entity_poly.type
_entity_poly.pdbx_seq_one_letter_code
_entity_poly.pdbx_strand_id
1 'polypeptide(L)' 'MVGSSGELAAVYEYDEFGNTTVRAGESFDNELCYTGQVYDQSTGLYYYKMRAVSSIFQHFLHYGNAV' A
#
# COMPACT_ATOMS: atom_id res chain seq x y z
N MET A 1 5.96 8.45 8.70
CA MET A 1 4.90 8.51 9.71
C MET A 1 5.51 9.00 11.01
N VAL A 2 4.83 9.90 11.69
CA VAL A 2 5.25 10.50 12.97
C VAL A 2 4.20 10.14 14.01
N GLY A 3 4.64 9.67 15.17
CA GLY A 3 3.75 9.29 16.26
C GLY A 3 3.21 10.49 17.04
N SER A 4 2.35 10.24 18.02
CA SER A 4 1.64 11.29 18.76
C SER A 4 2.56 12.15 19.63
N SER A 5 3.74 11.65 20.00
CA SER A 5 4.77 12.41 20.73
C SER A 5 5.83 13.05 19.81
N GLY A 6 5.67 12.99 18.49
CA GLY A 6 6.58 13.61 17.52
C GLY A 6 7.79 12.74 17.14
N GLU A 7 7.86 11.52 17.65
CA GLU A 7 8.86 10.52 17.33
C GLU A 7 8.66 9.92 15.93
N LEU A 8 9.74 9.42 15.34
CA LEU A 8 9.68 8.70 14.09
C LEU A 8 9.00 7.33 14.30
N ALA A 9 7.80 7.17 13.73
CA ALA A 9 7.07 5.91 13.81
C ALA A 9 7.50 4.93 12.70
N ALA A 10 7.55 5.40 11.45
CA ALA A 10 7.96 4.59 10.30
C ALA A 10 8.39 5.47 9.11
N VAL A 11 9.32 4.98 8.30
CA VAL A 11 9.70 5.55 6.99
C VAL A 11 9.47 4.51 5.92
N TYR A 12 8.66 4.86 4.92
CA TYR A 12 8.39 4.03 3.77
C TYR A 12 8.92 4.71 2.52
N GLU A 13 9.57 3.93 1.67
CA GLU A 13 9.85 4.30 0.29
C GLU A 13 8.98 3.46 -0.62
N TYR A 14 8.45 4.11 -1.65
CA TYR A 14 7.67 3.46 -2.69
C TYR A 14 8.43 3.57 -4.00
N ASP A 15 8.50 2.48 -4.75
CA ASP A 15 8.91 2.55 -6.16
C ASP A 15 7.81 3.18 -7.03
N GLU A 16 8.07 3.28 -8.34
CA GLU A 16 7.13 3.86 -9.30
C GLU A 16 5.82 3.06 -9.47
N PHE A 17 5.72 1.87 -8.88
CA PHE A 17 4.55 0.98 -8.93
C PHE A 17 3.90 0.75 -7.56
N GLY A 18 4.41 1.38 -6.50
CA GLY A 18 3.87 1.30 -5.15
C GLY A 18 4.38 0.11 -4.32
N ASN A 19 5.43 -0.60 -4.76
CA ASN A 19 6.08 -1.57 -3.90
C ASN A 19 6.77 -0.86 -2.73
N THR A 20 6.57 -1.39 -1.53
CA THR A 20 6.97 -0.71 -0.29
C THR A 20 8.28 -1.28 0.23
N THR A 21 9.25 -0.39 0.49
CA THR A 21 10.45 -0.70 1.29
C THR A 21 10.36 0.05 2.62
N VAL A 22 10.37 -0.69 3.73
CA VAL A 22 10.47 -0.09 5.08
C VAL A 22 11.92 0.31 5.32
N ARG A 23 12.18 1.61 5.48
CA ARG A 23 13.53 2.15 5.69
C ARG A 23 13.91 2.31 7.15
N ALA A 24 12.94 2.59 8.02
CA ALA A 24 13.15 2.75 9.45
C ALA A 24 11.82 2.71 10.22
N GLY A 25 11.89 2.46 11.53
CA GLY A 25 10.73 2.41 12.44
C GLY A 25 10.09 1.02 12.54
N GLU A 26 8.97 0.93 13.24
CA GLU A 26 8.22 -0.33 13.36
C GLU A 26 7.34 -0.53 12.13
N SER A 27 7.29 -1.77 11.64
CA SER A 27 6.35 -2.15 10.60
C SER A 27 4.99 -2.38 11.25
N PHE A 28 4.06 -1.46 11.00
CA PHE A 28 2.65 -1.62 11.35
C PHE A 28 1.78 -1.51 10.10
N ASP A 29 0.56 -2.04 10.18
CA ASP A 29 -0.38 -1.99 9.07
C ASP A 29 -0.78 -0.53 8.79
N ASN A 30 -0.29 0.00 7.68
CA ASN A 30 -0.67 1.30 7.17
C ASN A 30 -1.57 1.12 5.95
N GLU A 31 -2.86 1.33 6.13
CA GLU A 31 -3.83 1.15 5.05
C GLU A 31 -3.73 2.26 3.98
N LEU A 32 -3.34 3.48 4.35
CA LEU A 32 -3.21 4.59 3.40
C LEU A 32 -1.76 4.71 2.89
N CYS A 33 -1.51 4.15 1.72
CA CYS A 33 -0.17 4.00 1.14
C CYS A 33 -0.04 4.77 -0.19
N TYR A 34 0.76 4.25 -1.14
CA TYR A 34 1.11 4.87 -2.42
C TYR A 34 -0.07 5.61 -3.10
N THR A 35 0.15 6.88 -3.46
CA THR A 35 -0.85 7.83 -4.01
C THR A 35 -2.13 8.02 -3.18
N GLY A 36 -2.08 7.69 -1.87
CA GLY A 36 -3.20 7.80 -0.95
C GLY A 36 -4.26 6.69 -1.09
N GLN A 37 -3.93 5.58 -1.75
CA GLN A 37 -4.86 4.46 -1.88
C GLN A 37 -4.84 3.52 -0.67
N VAL A 38 -5.94 2.78 -0.51
CA VAL A 38 -6.03 1.67 0.46
C VAL A 38 -5.18 0.51 -0.02
N TYR A 39 -4.23 0.06 0.80
CA TYR A 39 -3.36 -1.08 0.57
C TYR A 39 -3.69 -2.22 1.54
N ASP A 40 -3.92 -3.41 0.99
CA ASP A 40 -4.05 -4.64 1.77
C ASP A 40 -2.78 -5.46 1.64
N GLN A 41 -1.99 -5.48 2.72
CA GLN A 41 -0.70 -6.17 2.77
C GLN A 41 -0.85 -7.69 2.66
N SER A 42 -1.98 -8.27 3.06
CA SER A 42 -2.20 -9.72 2.99
C SER A 42 -2.32 -10.21 1.55
N THR A 43 -2.84 -9.36 0.66
CA THR A 43 -3.03 -9.66 -0.76
C THR A 43 -2.01 -8.97 -1.67
N GLY A 44 -1.30 -7.94 -1.17
CA GLY A 44 -0.39 -7.11 -1.97
C GLY A 44 -1.13 -6.24 -2.99
N LEU A 45 -2.39 -5.89 -2.72
CA LEU A 45 -3.25 -5.14 -3.63
C LEU A 45 -3.52 -3.72 -3.15
N TYR A 46 -3.51 -2.79 -4.09
CA TYR A 46 -4.05 -1.46 -3.92
C TYR A 46 -5.47 -1.37 -4.49
N TYR A 47 -6.41 -0.85 -3.70
CA TYR A 47 -7.78 -0.65 -4.13
C TYR A 47 -7.98 0.75 -4.72
N TYR A 48 -8.08 0.83 -6.06
CA TYR A 48 -8.38 2.05 -6.81
C TYR A 48 -9.83 2.03 -7.32
N LYS A 49 -10.77 2.63 -6.60
CA LYS A 49 -12.21 2.66 -6.98
C LYS A 49 -12.71 1.25 -7.40
N MET A 50 -13.12 1.05 -8.67
CA MET A 50 -13.66 -0.22 -9.19
C MET A 50 -12.57 -1.17 -9.75
N ARG A 51 -11.29 -0.88 -9.56
CA ARG A 51 -10.17 -1.70 -10.06
C ARG A 51 -9.14 -1.91 -8.96
N ALA A 52 -8.74 -3.16 -8.74
CA ALA A 52 -7.56 -3.44 -7.92
C ALA A 52 -6.30 -3.38 -8.80
N VAL A 53 -5.18 -2.93 -8.25
CA VAL A 53 -3.86 -2.99 -8.92
C VAL A 53 -2.97 -3.92 -8.11
N SER A 54 -2.31 -4.86 -8.77
CA SER A 54 -1.25 -5.66 -8.15
C SER A 54 0.06 -4.88 -8.21
N SER A 55 0.70 -4.65 -7.06
CA SER A 55 2.03 -4.03 -7.04
C SER A 55 3.13 -5.03 -7.48
N ILE A 56 2.91 -6.32 -7.24
CA ILE A 56 3.81 -7.41 -7.62
C ILE A 56 3.76 -7.67 -9.13
N PHE A 57 2.55 -7.71 -9.71
CA PHE A 57 2.37 -8.04 -11.12
C PHE A 57 2.15 -6.81 -12.02
N GLN A 58 2.12 -5.61 -11.44
CA GLN A 58 2.09 -4.32 -12.16
C GLN A 58 0.97 -4.20 -13.20
N HIS A 59 -0.22 -4.76 -12.92
CA HIS A 59 -1.38 -4.65 -13.80
C HIS A 59 -2.70 -4.44 -13.03
N PHE A 60 -3.70 -3.90 -13.73
CA PHE A 60 -5.07 -3.79 -13.22
C PHE A 60 -5.75 -5.16 -13.21
N LEU A 61 -6.45 -5.47 -12.13
CA LEU A 61 -7.41 -6.56 -12.02
C LEU A 61 -8.81 -5.99 -12.31
N HIS A 62 -9.50 -6.60 -13.27
CA HIS A 62 -10.92 -6.36 -13.48
C HIS A 62 -11.73 -7.20 -12.48
N TYR A 63 -12.73 -6.59 -11.84
CA TYR A 63 -13.79 -7.30 -11.11
C TYR A 63 -14.72 -8.00 -12.13
N GLY A 64 -14.21 -9.00 -12.84
CA GLY A 64 -14.94 -9.74 -13.86
C GLY A 64 -15.29 -11.14 -13.37
N ASN A 65 -16.58 -11.35 -13.08
CA ASN A 65 -17.26 -12.59 -12.66
C ASN A 65 -17.31 -12.84 -11.15
N ALA A 66 -18.05 -12.00 -10.44
CA ALA A 66 -18.96 -12.52 -9.43
C ALA A 66 -20.25 -12.96 -10.15
N VAL A 67 -20.40 -14.26 -10.39
CA VAL A 67 -21.68 -14.95 -10.55
C VAL A 67 -21.75 -16.03 -9.48
#